data_AF-A0AAW3Q0S6-F1
#
_entry.id   AF-A0AAW3Q0S6-F1
#
_cell.length_a   1.000
_cell.length_b   1.000
_cell.length_c   1.000
_cell.angle_alpha   90.00
_cell.angle_beta   90.00
_cell.angle_gamma   90.00
#
_symmetry.space_group_name_H-M   'P 1'
#
loop_
_entity.id
_entity.type
_entity.pdbx_description
1 polymer ?
#
loop_
_entity_poly.entity_id
_entity_poly.type
_entity_poly.pdbx_seq_one_letter_code
_entity_poly.pdbx_strand_id
1 'polypeptide(L)'
;MPLIKKIAAISEQYYDLAQARYRGGTDRFLTLLDAQRTLYAAQRQRVTDMLAKQSNLITPYKVLGGGWRETSAVAQRSLRYQNDVASCA
;
A
#
# COMPACT_ATOMS: atom_id res chain seq x y z
N MET A 1 7.51 10.63 -2.01
CA MET A 1 8.01 9.49 -1.20
C MET A 1 9.51 9.26 -1.42
N PRO A 2 10.38 10.02 -0.73
CA PRO A 2 11.84 9.82 -0.81
C PRO A 2 12.40 8.82 0.22
N LEU A 3 11.69 8.59 1.33
CA LEU A 3 12.26 7.89 2.49
C LEU A 3 12.47 6.38 2.25
N ILE A 4 11.46 5.66 1.79
CA ILE A 4 11.55 4.21 1.56
C ILE A 4 12.51 3.86 0.41
N LYS A 5 12.57 4.72 -0.61
CA LYS A 5 13.57 4.59 -1.70
C LYS A 5 15.00 4.75 -1.17
N LYS A 6 15.23 5.65 -0.21
CA LYS A 6 16.53 5.81 0.47
C LYS A 6 16.89 4.60 1.34
N ILE A 7 15.93 4.03 2.08
CA ILE A 7 16.18 2.86 2.93
C ILE A 7 16.60 1.65 2.07
N ALA A 8 15.91 1.43 0.94
CA ALA A 8 16.30 0.38 0.00
C ALA A 8 17.73 0.57 -0.53
N ALA A 9 18.10 1.79 -0.95
CA ALA A 9 19.44 2.09 -1.42
C ALA A 9 20.53 1.89 -0.34
N ILE A 10 20.25 2.28 0.91
CA ILE A 10 21.18 2.05 2.04
C ILE A 10 21.33 0.54 2.31
N SER A 11 20.23 -0.23 2.23
CA SER A 11 20.28 -1.69 2.42
C SER A 11 21.08 -2.42 1.32
N GLU A 12 21.02 -1.93 0.07
CA GLU A 12 21.86 -2.42 -1.03
C GLU A 12 23.34 -2.16 -0.74
N GLN A 13 23.70 -0.93 -0.36
CA GLN A 13 25.08 -0.58 0.00
C GLN A 13 25.61 -1.41 1.18
N TYR A 14 24.75 -1.67 2.18
CA TYR A 14 25.11 -2.51 3.32
C TYR A 14 25.36 -3.97 2.91
N TYR A 15 24.53 -4.50 2.00
CA TYR A 15 24.74 -5.83 1.42
C TYR A 15 26.05 -5.94 0.65
N ASP A 16 26.36 -4.96 -0.19
CA ASP A 16 27.61 -4.95 -0.97
C ASP A 16 28.84 -4.93 -0.07
N LEU A 17 28.80 -4.11 1.01
CA LEU A 17 29.85 -4.06 2.01
C LEU A 17 30.00 -5.39 2.77
N ALA A 18 28.88 -6.00 3.19
CA ALA A 18 28.88 -7.30 3.87
C ALA A 18 29.42 -8.41 2.95
N GLN A 19 29.08 -8.39 1.66
CA GLN A 19 29.58 -9.33 0.67
C GLN A 19 31.09 -9.17 0.44
N ALA A 20 31.59 -7.94 0.37
CA ALA A 20 33.02 -7.66 0.23
C ALA A 20 33.82 -8.19 1.45
N ARG A 21 33.31 -7.98 2.67
CA ARG A 21 33.94 -8.46 3.91
C ARG A 21 33.89 -9.99 4.06
N TYR A 22 32.79 -10.61 3.64
CA TYR A 22 32.67 -12.07 3.62
C TYR A 22 33.67 -12.70 2.63
N ARG A 23 33.80 -12.15 1.42
CA ARG A 23 34.80 -12.60 0.44
C ARG A 23 36.23 -12.36 0.91
N GLY A 24 36.46 -11.27 1.66
CA GLY A 24 37.73 -10.97 2.32
C GLY A 24 38.03 -11.82 3.55
N GLY A 25 37.17 -12.79 3.90
CA GLY A 25 37.35 -13.69 5.05
C GLY A 25 37.28 -13.01 6.42
N THR A 26 36.92 -11.72 6.45
CA THR A 26 37.00 -10.87 7.65
C THR A 26 35.70 -10.88 8.46
N ASP A 27 34.60 -11.36 7.89
CA ASP A 27 33.27 -11.30 8.48
C ASP A 27 32.48 -12.60 8.24
N ARG A 28 31.52 -12.90 9.13
CA ARG A 28 30.81 -14.18 9.14
C ARG A 28 29.67 -14.20 8.12
N PHE A 29 29.36 -15.39 7.59
CA PHE A 29 28.21 -15.61 6.69
C PHE A 29 26.88 -15.09 7.26
N LEU A 30 26.74 -15.04 8.59
CA LEU A 30 25.57 -14.49 9.28
C LEU A 30 25.32 -13.01 8.93
N THR A 31 26.38 -12.21 8.77
CA THR A 31 26.29 -10.79 8.40
C THR A 31 25.74 -10.61 6.99
N LEU A 32 26.11 -11.51 6.06
CA LEU A 32 25.55 -11.53 4.70
C LEU A 32 24.05 -11.88 4.70
N LEU A 33 23.65 -12.85 5.52
CA LEU A 33 22.25 -13.27 5.64
C LEU A 33 21.37 -12.17 6.25
N ASP A 34 21.87 -11.47 7.27
CA ASP A 34 21.15 -10.36 7.89
C ASP A 34 21.01 -9.16 6.94
N ALA A 35 22.04 -8.87 6.14
CA ALA A 35 21.96 -7.87 5.09
C ALA A 35 20.90 -8.22 4.03
N GLN A 36 20.84 -9.48 3.59
CA GLN A 36 19.78 -9.95 2.69
C GLN A 36 18.38 -9.80 3.31
N ARG A 37 18.23 -10.19 4.59
CA ARG A 37 16.95 -10.07 5.30
C ARG A 37 16.47 -8.62 5.38
N THR A 38 17.39 -7.70 5.64
CA THR A 38 17.11 -6.26 5.70
C THR A 38 16.68 -5.71 4.33
N LEU A 39 17.36 -6.11 3.26
CA LEU A 39 17.01 -5.72 1.89
C LEU A 39 15.61 -6.20 1.50
N TYR A 40 15.29 -7.47 1.78
CA TYR A 40 13.95 -8.01 1.53
C TYR A 40 12.87 -7.29 2.34
N ALA A 41 13.13 -6.94 3.60
CA ALA A 41 12.19 -6.17 4.42
C ALA A 41 11.91 -4.78 3.84
N ALA A 42 12.96 -4.08 3.36
CA ALA A 42 12.83 -2.77 2.72
C ALA A 42 12.04 -2.85 1.40
N GLN A 43 12.27 -3.89 0.59
CA GLN A 43 11.52 -4.12 -0.64
C GLN A 43 10.04 -4.42 -0.36
N ARG A 44 9.74 -5.25 0.65
CA ARG A 44 8.36 -5.54 1.07
C ARG A 44 7.64 -4.28 1.52
N GLN A 45 8.31 -3.42 2.30
CA GLN A 45 7.74 -2.16 2.76
C GLN A 45 7.33 -1.26 1.59
N ARG A 46 8.17 -1.17 0.56
CA ARG A 46 7.87 -0.41 -0.67
C ARG A 46 6.59 -0.88 -1.35
N VAL A 47 6.30 -2.17 -1.37
CA VAL A 47 5.07 -2.72 -1.96
C VAL A 47 3.85 -2.28 -1.13
N THR A 48 3.93 -2.39 0.20
CA THR A 48 2.88 -1.92 1.11
C THR A 48 2.61 -0.43 0.95
N ASP A 49 3.65 0.38 0.76
CA ASP A 49 3.50 1.83 0.55
C ASP A 49 2.84 2.17 -0.79
N MET A 50 3.13 1.41 -1.84
CA MET A 50 2.45 1.57 -3.14
C MET A 50 0.96 1.24 -3.00
N LEU A 51 0.63 0.17 -2.28
CA LEU A 51 -0.74 -0.20 -1.97
C LEU A 51 -1.45 0.91 -1.16
N ALA A 52 -0.79 1.44 -0.12
CA ALA A 52 -1.31 2.54 0.67
C ALA A 52 -1.54 3.80 -0.18
N LYS A 53 -0.63 4.11 -1.11
CA LYS A 53 -0.79 5.23 -2.05
C LYS A 53 -2.03 5.05 -2.92
N GLN A 54 -2.27 3.87 -3.47
CA GLN A 54 -3.45 3.59 -4.29
C GLN A 54 -4.74 3.66 -3.47
N SER A 55 -4.74 3.13 -2.25
CA SER A 55 -5.89 3.26 -1.33
C SER A 55 -6.18 4.74 -0.98
N ASN A 56 -5.13 5.53 -0.75
CA ASN A 56 -5.25 6.96 -0.45
C ASN A 56 -5.75 7.79 -1.64
N LEU A 57 -5.69 7.30 -2.88
CA LEU A 57 -6.28 7.95 -4.05
C LEU A 57 -7.78 7.68 -4.17
N ILE A 58 -8.23 6.48 -3.76
CA ILE A 58 -9.64 6.08 -3.83
C ILE A 58 -10.42 6.60 -2.61
N THR A 59 -9.75 6.74 -1.46
CA THR A 59 -10.35 7.20 -0.21
C THR A 59 -11.03 8.58 -0.34
N PRO A 60 -10.41 9.63 -0.94
CA PRO A 60 -11.03 10.92 -1.20
C PRO A 60 -12.32 10.82 -2.01
N TYR A 61 -12.33 9.99 -3.07
CA TYR A 61 -13.51 9.78 -3.92
C TYR A 61 -14.68 9.17 -3.13
N LYS A 62 -14.37 8.26 -2.20
CA LYS A 62 -15.35 7.66 -1.30
C LYS A 62 -15.90 8.65 -0.27
N VAL A 63 -15.04 9.48 0.36
CA VAL A 63 -15.47 10.42 1.41
C VAL A 63 -16.13 11.69 0.89
N LEU A 64 -15.79 12.15 -0.33
CA LEU A 64 -16.39 13.34 -0.96
C LEU A 64 -17.76 13.08 -1.59
N GLY A 65 -18.33 11.89 -1.41
CA GLY A 65 -19.74 11.62 -1.73
C GLY A 65 -19.99 10.82 -3.01
N GLY A 66 -18.97 10.19 -3.60
CA GLY A 66 -19.15 9.23 -4.70
C GLY A 66 -20.10 8.07 -4.32
N GLY A 67 -19.98 7.53 -3.11
CA GLY A 67 -20.88 6.48 -2.59
C GLY A 67 -22.21 6.99 -2.00
N TRP A 68 -22.27 8.26 -1.59
CA TRP A 68 -23.50 8.87 -1.09
C TRP A 68 -24.51 9.14 -2.21
N ARG A 69 -24.05 9.47 -3.42
CA ARG A 69 -24.93 9.65 -4.59
C ARG A 69 -25.58 8.34 -5.04
N GLU A 70 -24.84 7.23 -5.01
CA GLU A 70 -25.40 5.90 -5.33
C GLU A 70 -26.40 5.44 -4.27
N THR A 71 -26.06 5.60 -2.98
CA THR A 71 -26.95 5.22 -1.86
C THR A 71 -28.22 6.07 -1.83
N SER A 72 -28.10 7.39 -2.05
CA SER A 72 -29.26 8.29 -2.11
C SER A 72 -30.11 8.08 -3.36
N ALA A 73 -29.52 7.75 -4.52
CA ALA A 73 -30.27 7.42 -5.73
C ALA A 73 -31.07 6.11 -5.56
N VAL A 74 -30.48 5.09 -4.92
CA VAL A 74 -31.18 3.84 -4.60
C VAL A 74 -32.29 4.08 -3.58
N ALA A 75 -32.02 4.85 -2.52
CA ALA A 75 -33.02 5.22 -1.51
C ALA A 75 -34.16 6.10 -2.07
N GLN A 76 -33.86 7.01 -3.01
CA GLN A 76 -34.89 7.81 -3.69
C GLN A 76 -35.69 7.00 -4.69
N ARG A 77 -35.09 5.99 -5.33
CA ARG A 77 -35.79 5.12 -6.27
C ARG A 77 -36.75 4.18 -5.55
N SER A 78 -36.40 3.66 -4.37
CA SER A 78 -37.32 2.85 -3.56
C SER A 78 -38.48 3.68 -3.00
N LEU A 79 -38.23 4.90 -2.52
CA LEU A 79 -39.29 5.82 -2.08
C LEU A 79 -40.27 6.17 -3.21
N ARG A 80 -39.77 6.36 -4.43
CA ARG A 80 -40.62 6.63 -5.60
C ARG A 80 -41.48 5.42 -5.96
N TYR A 81 -40.90 4.23 -5.93
CA TYR A 81 -41.65 2.98 -6.13
C TYR A 81 -42.77 2.78 -5.10
N GLN A 82 -42.50 3.13 -3.82
CA GLN A 82 -43.48 3.07 -2.74
C GLN A 82 -44.66 4.03 -2.94
N ASN A 83 -44.39 5.22 -3.49
CA ASN A 83 -45.43 6.22 -3.77
C ASN A 83 -46.24 5.87 -5.04
N ASP A 84 -45.60 5.28 -6.05
CA ASP A 84 -46.27 4.83 -7.26
C ASP A 84 -47.23 3.65 -6.99
N VAL A 85 -46.87 2.72 -6.09
CA VAL A 85 -47.79 1.64 -5.67
C VAL A 85 -48.92 2.16 -4.77
N ALA A 86 -48.69 3.21 -3.98
CA ALA A 86 -49.73 3.84 -3.16
C ALA A 86 -50.72 4.66 -4.01
N SER A 87 -50.31 5.14 -5.18
CA SER A 87 -51.18 5.87 -6.13
C SER A 87 -52.08 4.96 -6.96
N CYS A 88 -51.84 3.64 -6.97
CA CYS A 88 -52.59 2.66 -7.76
C CYS A 88 -53.70 1.94 -6.95
N ALA A 89 -53.87 2.28 -5.67
CA ALA A 89 -54.90 1.78 -4.75
C ALA A 89 -55.92 2.90 -4.44
#